data_AF-A0A2A4MXH6-F1
#
_entry.id   AF-A0A2A4MXH6-F1
#
_cell.length_a   1.000
_cell.length_b   1.000
_cell.length_c   1.000
_cell.angle_alpha   90.00
_cell.angle_beta   90.00
_cell.angle_gamma   90.00
#
_symmetry.space_group_name_H-M   'P 1'
#
loop_
_entity.id
_entity.type
_entity.pdbx_description
1 polymer ?
#
loop_
_entity_poly.entity_id
_entity_poly.type
_entity_poly.pdbx_seq_one_letter_code
_entity_poly.pdbx_strand_id
1 'polypeptide(L)'
;MVEEQNDGGCNGTEKEAETMTNYDAPKECKLKGSQTDVYKSSYEAIRNEVLARISIRNQILGFFVAASGTLVGILINSPNIEFMLIISFFSLSAALMVTHQDFCIALAEQHCRDKIKPHFGGDVLWNNCSPTDVKTGVKRWLRFISQVMIINFPVVFSLFYLNNKVFSGCWDSTWSNGYIKISLLVAVVALTSLLGITVYRQNKLPNS
;
A
#
# COMPACT_ATOMS: atom_id res chain seq x y z
N MET A 1 -52.02 -4.07 -60.14
CA MET A 1 -51.49 -4.72 -58.92
C MET A 1 -50.27 -3.90 -58.55
N VAL A 2 -50.39 -2.80 -57.82
CA VAL A 2 -50.79 -2.62 -56.40
C VAL A 2 -49.76 -3.24 -55.45
N GLU A 3 -49.24 -2.35 -54.58
CA GLU A 3 -48.49 -2.52 -53.30
C GLU A 3 -47.03 -3.00 -53.41
N GLU A 4 -46.03 -2.48 -52.69
CA GLU A 4 -45.92 -1.62 -51.48
C GLU A 4 -44.44 -1.11 -51.43
N GLN A 5 -44.13 0.20 -51.29
CA GLN A 5 -43.79 0.92 -50.03
C GLN A 5 -42.91 0.12 -49.06
N ASN A 6 -41.69 0.51 -48.67
CA ASN A 6 -41.24 1.62 -47.80
C ASN A 6 -40.04 0.99 -47.02
N ASP A 7 -39.06 1.63 -46.40
CA ASP A 7 -38.72 3.02 -46.09
C ASP A 7 -37.29 3.04 -45.53
N GLY A 8 -36.68 4.22 -45.51
CA GLY A 8 -35.87 4.60 -44.34
C GLY A 8 -34.36 4.47 -44.46
N GLY A 9 -33.73 5.47 -45.09
CA GLY A 9 -32.30 5.76 -44.92
C GLY A 9 -32.09 7.25 -44.69
N CYS A 10 -32.40 7.73 -43.47
CA CYS A 10 -32.18 9.10 -43.05
C CYS A 10 -30.69 9.46 -43.04
N ASN A 11 -30.36 10.55 -43.74
CA ASN A 11 -29.15 11.31 -43.55
C ASN A 11 -29.05 11.80 -42.10
N GLY A 12 -27.97 11.41 -41.42
CA GLY A 12 -27.50 12.01 -40.17
C GLY A 12 -26.04 12.38 -40.34
N THR A 13 -25.79 13.62 -40.74
CA THR A 13 -24.48 14.26 -40.65
C THR A 13 -24.13 14.43 -39.18
N GLU A 14 -23.25 13.59 -38.65
CA GLU A 14 -22.55 13.84 -37.39
C GLU A 14 -21.09 14.13 -37.70
N LYS A 15 -20.84 15.42 -37.93
CA LYS A 15 -19.53 16.04 -37.86
C LYS A 15 -19.11 16.12 -36.40
N GLU A 16 -17.79 16.01 -36.20
CA GLU A 16 -17.03 16.61 -35.10
C GLU A 16 -17.16 15.99 -33.70
N ALA A 17 -16.41 14.91 -33.47
CA ALA A 17 -15.69 14.69 -32.19
C ALA A 17 -14.47 13.76 -32.34
N GLU A 18 -13.80 13.74 -33.48
CA GLU A 18 -12.47 13.12 -33.62
C GLU A 18 -11.41 14.22 -33.64
N THR A 19 -11.16 14.81 -32.48
CA THR A 19 -10.02 15.72 -32.30
C THR A 19 -9.14 15.17 -31.19
N MET A 20 -7.95 14.74 -31.60
CA MET A 20 -6.75 14.57 -30.77
C MET A 20 -6.78 13.47 -29.69
N THR A 21 -6.65 12.22 -30.13
CA THR A 21 -5.67 11.33 -29.50
C THR A 21 -4.79 10.66 -30.57
N ASN A 22 -4.29 11.47 -31.53
CA ASN A 22 -3.11 11.09 -32.29
C ASN A 22 -1.90 11.22 -31.34
N TYR A 23 -1.80 10.30 -30.38
CA TYR A 23 -0.53 9.99 -29.75
C TYR A 23 0.30 9.33 -30.84
N ASP A 24 1.07 10.14 -31.56
CA ASP A 24 2.17 9.65 -32.38
C ASP A 24 2.93 8.64 -31.51
N ALA A 25 2.75 7.35 -31.83
CA ALA A 25 3.46 6.29 -31.17
C ALA A 25 4.95 6.66 -31.23
N PRO A 26 5.65 6.71 -30.08
CA PRO A 26 7.03 7.16 -30.06
C PRO A 26 7.80 6.29 -31.05
N LYS A 27 8.34 6.94 -32.08
CA LYS A 27 9.18 6.31 -33.11
C LYS A 27 10.15 5.38 -32.40
N GLU A 28 10.04 4.08 -32.66
CA GLU A 28 10.88 3.04 -32.06
C GLU A 28 12.34 3.43 -32.26
N CYS A 29 12.96 4.03 -31.24
CA CYS A 29 14.38 4.28 -31.22
C CYS A 29 15.03 2.90 -31.11
N LYS A 30 15.43 2.33 -32.26
CA LYS A 30 16.24 1.12 -32.31
C LYS A 30 17.55 1.40 -31.58
N LEU A 31 17.55 1.09 -30.28
CA LEU A 31 18.70 1.13 -29.40
C LEU A 31 19.81 0.26 -30.00
N LYS A 32 20.98 0.85 -30.24
CA LYS A 32 22.20 0.09 -30.59
C LYS A 32 22.47 -0.89 -29.45
N GLY A 33 22.83 -2.14 -29.77
CA GLY A 33 22.94 -3.25 -28.80
C GLY A 33 23.64 -2.92 -27.47
N SER A 34 24.66 -2.05 -27.49
CA SER A 34 25.34 -1.57 -26.28
C SER A 34 24.45 -0.85 -25.26
N GLN A 35 23.40 -0.12 -25.67
CA GLN A 35 22.53 0.58 -24.72
C GLN A 35 21.49 -0.36 -24.09
N THR A 36 21.01 -1.35 -24.84
CA THR A 36 20.07 -2.36 -24.34
C THR A 36 20.68 -3.16 -23.17
N ASP A 37 21.97 -3.48 -23.26
CA ASP A 37 22.69 -4.19 -22.19
C ASP A 37 22.77 -3.36 -20.90
N VAL A 38 22.95 -2.04 -21.00
CA VAL A 38 22.97 -1.12 -19.85
C VAL A 38 21.60 -1.07 -19.15
N TYR A 39 20.51 -1.00 -19.93
CA TYR A 39 19.15 -1.02 -19.37
C TYR A 39 18.82 -2.36 -18.72
N LYS A 40 19.28 -3.47 -19.30
CA LYS A 40 19.12 -4.82 -18.73
C LYS A 40 19.86 -4.96 -17.41
N SER A 41 21.12 -4.54 -17.35
CA SER A 41 21.89 -4.54 -16.11
C SER A 41 21.25 -3.65 -15.03
N SER A 42 20.76 -2.48 -15.40
CA SER A 42 20.05 -1.57 -14.49
C SER A 42 18.76 -2.18 -13.95
N TYR A 43 17.99 -2.84 -14.81
CA TYR A 43 16.77 -3.54 -14.41
C TYR A 43 17.06 -4.69 -13.43
N GLU A 44 18.07 -5.51 -13.72
CA GLU A 44 18.49 -6.61 -12.84
C GLU A 44 18.95 -6.10 -11.47
N ALA A 45 19.67 -4.98 -11.43
CA ALA A 45 20.06 -4.33 -10.18
C ALA A 45 18.85 -3.89 -9.35
N ILE A 46 17.88 -3.21 -9.96
CA ILE A 46 16.67 -2.76 -9.26
C ILE A 46 15.83 -3.95 -8.80
N ARG A 47 15.71 -5.00 -9.62
CA ARG A 47 15.02 -6.24 -9.25
C ARG A 47 15.65 -6.88 -8.01
N ASN A 48 16.98 -6.98 -7.97
CA ASN A 48 17.70 -7.52 -6.83
C ASN A 48 17.49 -6.66 -5.56
N GLU A 49 17.47 -5.33 -5.69
CA GLU A 49 17.17 -4.43 -4.59
C GLU A 49 15.74 -4.65 -4.05
N VAL A 50 14.74 -4.77 -4.92
CA VAL A 50 13.35 -5.05 -4.53
C VAL A 50 13.24 -6.39 -3.78
N LEU A 51 13.91 -7.44 -4.29
CA LEU A 51 13.93 -8.74 -3.62
C LEU A 51 14.57 -8.66 -2.23
N ALA A 52 15.68 -7.92 -2.08
CA ALA A 52 16.32 -7.69 -0.80
C ALA A 52 15.39 -6.97 0.19
N ARG A 53 14.68 -5.93 -0.26
CA ARG A 53 13.71 -5.19 0.58
C ARG A 53 12.52 -6.05 1.02
N ILE A 54 12.01 -6.92 0.13
CA ILE A 54 10.97 -7.89 0.48
C ILE A 54 11.46 -8.86 1.56
N SER A 55 12.69 -9.37 1.43
CA SER A 55 13.30 -10.24 2.43
C SER A 55 13.39 -9.55 3.80
N ILE A 56 13.91 -8.32 3.85
CA ILE A 56 14.01 -7.52 5.08
C ILE A 56 12.63 -7.30 5.70
N ARG A 57 11.61 -6.95 4.91
CA ARG A 57 10.23 -6.78 5.38
C ARG A 57 9.69 -8.05 6.04
N ASN A 58 9.91 -9.21 5.43
CA ASN A 58 9.46 -10.49 5.97
C ASN A 58 10.20 -10.85 7.26
N GLN A 59 11.50 -10.53 7.38
CA GLN A 59 12.26 -10.71 8.61
C GLN A 59 11.72 -9.82 9.75
N ILE A 60 11.42 -8.55 9.46
CA ILE A 60 10.81 -7.63 10.43
C ILE A 60 9.47 -8.16 10.92
N LEU A 61 8.61 -8.65 10.01
CA LEU A 61 7.33 -9.25 10.37
C LEU A 61 7.49 -10.52 11.21
N GLY A 62 8.43 -11.40 10.85
CA GLY A 62 8.73 -12.60 11.62
C GLY A 62 9.21 -12.28 13.04
N PHE A 63 10.13 -11.34 13.17
CA PHE A 63 10.60 -10.85 14.46
C PHE A 63 9.46 -10.20 15.27
N PHE A 64 8.62 -9.40 14.62
CA PHE A 64 7.48 -8.75 15.25
C PHE A 64 6.50 -9.78 15.83
N VAL A 65 6.14 -10.82 15.07
CA VAL A 65 5.23 -11.88 15.53
C VAL A 65 5.83 -12.64 16.71
N ALA A 66 7.12 -13.01 16.64
CA ALA A 66 7.78 -13.74 17.72
C ALA A 66 7.86 -12.93 19.02
N ALA A 67 8.29 -11.67 18.93
CA ALA A 67 8.39 -10.77 20.08
C ALA A 67 7.01 -10.44 20.66
N SER A 68 6.01 -10.15 19.81
CA SER A 68 4.63 -9.90 20.27
C SER A 68 4.03 -11.13 20.94
N GLY A 69 4.23 -12.33 20.39
CA GLY A 69 3.76 -13.57 20.99
C GLY A 69 4.38 -13.82 22.37
N THR A 70 5.67 -13.53 22.52
CA THR A 70 6.38 -13.63 23.80
C THR A 70 5.82 -12.62 24.82
N LEU A 71 5.65 -11.36 24.42
CA LEU A 71 5.12 -10.30 25.30
C LEU A 71 3.68 -10.58 25.72
N VAL A 72 2.83 -11.04 24.81
CA VAL A 72 1.45 -11.45 25.12
C VAL A 72 1.45 -12.66 26.06
N GLY A 73 2.33 -13.64 25.85
CA GLY A 73 2.48 -14.79 26.75
C GLY A 73 2.86 -14.37 28.18
N ILE A 74 3.79 -13.42 28.32
CA ILE A 74 4.15 -12.84 29.61
C ILE A 74 2.95 -12.11 30.22
N LEU A 75 2.23 -11.32 29.42
CA LEU A 75 1.06 -10.56 29.86
C LEU A 75 -0.06 -11.45 30.42
N ILE A 76 -0.28 -12.63 29.82
CA ILE A 76 -1.28 -13.61 30.28
C ILE A 76 -0.93 -14.15 31.67
N ASN A 77 0.36 -14.37 31.94
CA ASN A 77 0.83 -14.90 33.23
C ASN A 77 0.97 -13.82 34.30
N SER A 78 1.32 -12.60 33.89
CA SER A 78 1.54 -11.45 34.77
C SER A 78 0.92 -10.20 34.14
N PRO A 79 -0.37 -9.91 34.41
CA PRO A 79 -1.07 -8.79 33.81
C PRO A 79 -0.52 -7.46 34.33
N ASN A 80 0.42 -6.87 33.58
CA ASN A 80 1.00 -5.56 33.85
C ASN A 80 0.77 -4.64 32.64
N ILE A 81 0.30 -3.43 32.92
CA ILE A 81 0.05 -2.36 31.95
C ILE A 81 1.30 -1.97 31.16
N GLU A 82 2.48 -2.05 31.76
CA GLU A 82 3.75 -1.68 31.12
C GLU A 82 4.02 -2.55 29.89
N PHE A 83 3.73 -3.86 29.97
CA PHE A 83 3.87 -4.76 28.83
C PHE A 83 2.92 -4.40 27.68
N MET A 84 1.71 -3.95 28.00
CA MET A 84 0.76 -3.49 26.97
C MET A 84 1.26 -2.25 26.23
N LEU A 85 1.84 -1.29 26.95
CA LEU A 85 2.48 -0.12 26.33
C LEU A 85 3.65 -0.52 25.45
N ILE A 86 4.51 -1.45 25.91
CA ILE A 86 5.63 -1.97 25.14
C ILE A 86 5.14 -2.62 23.84
N ILE A 87 4.13 -3.50 23.90
CA ILE A 87 3.53 -4.12 22.71
C ILE A 87 3.00 -3.04 21.75
N SER A 88 2.43 -1.95 22.27
CA SER A 88 1.87 -0.85 21.46
C SER A 88 2.95 -0.09 20.70
N PHE A 89 4.02 0.33 21.38
CA PHE A 89 5.16 1.00 20.74
C PHE A 89 5.86 0.08 19.73
N PHE A 90 5.98 -1.20 20.07
CA PHE A 90 6.62 -2.18 19.21
C PHE A 90 5.79 -2.44 17.94
N SER A 91 4.47 -2.53 18.06
CA SER A 91 3.53 -2.61 16.93
C SER A 91 3.61 -1.38 16.03
N LEU A 92 3.63 -0.18 16.61
CA LEU A 92 3.80 1.07 15.86
C LEU A 92 5.13 1.11 15.08
N SER A 93 6.23 0.72 15.73
CA SER A 93 7.55 0.64 15.10
C SER A 93 7.56 -0.33 13.92
N ALA A 94 7.01 -1.53 14.10
CA ALA A 94 6.90 -2.53 13.04
C ALA A 94 6.05 -2.02 11.87
N ALA A 95 4.92 -1.38 12.16
CA ALA A 95 4.06 -0.78 11.14
C ALA A 95 4.81 0.29 10.32
N LEU A 96 5.52 1.20 10.97
CA LEU A 96 6.32 2.23 10.29
C LEU A 96 7.42 1.62 9.41
N MET A 97 8.14 0.62 9.92
CA MET A 97 9.19 -0.04 9.15
C MET A 97 8.65 -0.78 7.92
N VAL A 98 7.55 -1.52 8.07
CA VAL A 98 6.91 -2.23 6.95
C VAL A 98 6.42 -1.24 5.90
N THR A 99 5.78 -0.15 6.34
CA THR A 99 5.31 0.92 5.45
C THR A 99 6.45 1.57 4.67
N HIS A 100 7.59 1.81 5.34
CA HIS A 100 8.77 2.35 4.69
C HIS A 100 9.31 1.41 3.61
N GLN A 101 9.39 0.10 3.87
CA GLN A 101 9.82 -0.86 2.86
C GLN A 101 8.85 -0.92 1.66
N ASP A 102 7.54 -0.93 1.91
CA ASP A 102 6.54 -0.92 0.85
C ASP A 102 6.61 0.35 0.00
N PHE A 103 6.92 1.49 0.61
CA PHE A 103 7.16 2.74 -0.10
C PHE A 103 8.39 2.67 -1.02
N CYS A 104 9.53 2.17 -0.51
CA CYS A 104 10.73 2.00 -1.32
C CYS A 104 10.51 1.05 -2.50
N ILE A 105 9.80 -0.06 -2.28
CA ILE A 105 9.44 -1.02 -3.34
C ILE A 105 8.58 -0.33 -4.41
N ALA A 106 7.57 0.45 -3.99
CA ALA A 106 6.71 1.16 -4.93
C ALA A 106 7.46 2.21 -5.76
N LEU A 107 8.42 2.93 -5.16
CA LEU A 107 9.27 3.88 -5.88
C LEU A 107 10.18 3.19 -6.90
N ALA A 108 10.81 2.08 -6.52
CA ALA A 108 11.66 1.29 -7.42
C ALA A 108 10.86 0.77 -8.62
N GLU A 109 9.65 0.28 -8.37
CA GLU A 109 8.76 -0.20 -9.42
C GLU A 109 8.29 0.94 -10.35
N GLN A 110 7.95 2.10 -9.79
CA GLN A 110 7.59 3.28 -10.57
C GLN A 110 8.76 3.72 -11.47
N HIS A 111 9.98 3.77 -10.93
CA HIS A 111 11.16 4.11 -11.71
C HIS A 111 11.38 3.13 -12.88
N CYS A 112 11.28 1.83 -12.62
CA CYS A 112 11.34 0.80 -13.63
C CYS A 112 10.28 0.98 -14.74
N ARG A 113 9.05 1.34 -14.36
CA ARG A 113 7.97 1.59 -15.33
C ARG A 113 8.21 2.83 -16.18
N ASP A 114 8.57 3.95 -15.56
CA ASP A 114 8.58 5.24 -16.22
C ASP A 114 9.86 5.45 -17.05
N LYS A 115 11.00 4.91 -16.57
CA LYS A 115 12.32 5.13 -17.18
C LYS A 115 12.84 3.95 -17.98
N ILE A 116 12.52 2.72 -17.57
CA ILE A 116 13.15 1.52 -18.13
C ILE A 116 12.24 0.82 -19.13
N LYS A 117 10.95 0.65 -18.81
CA LYS A 117 9.98 -0.03 -19.68
C LYS A 117 9.90 0.53 -21.11
N PRO A 118 9.90 1.85 -21.36
CA PRO A 118 9.81 2.40 -22.72
C PRO A 118 11.00 2.04 -23.62
N HIS A 119 12.10 1.57 -23.03
CA HIS A 119 13.33 1.22 -23.75
C HIS A 119 13.45 -0.29 -24.03
N PHE A 120 12.51 -1.10 -23.53
CA PHE A 120 12.42 -2.52 -23.83
C PHE A 120 11.34 -2.77 -24.89
N GLY A 121 11.75 -3.32 -26.04
CA GLY A 121 10.80 -3.82 -27.03
C GLY A 121 10.14 -5.08 -26.49
N GLY A 122 8.81 -5.01 -26.23
CA GLY A 122 7.81 -6.09 -26.13
C GLY A 122 8.06 -7.36 -25.29
N ASP A 123 9.25 -7.94 -25.36
CA ASP A 123 9.55 -9.35 -25.04
C ASP A 123 10.12 -9.57 -23.63
N VAL A 124 10.34 -8.52 -22.85
CA VAL A 124 10.70 -8.71 -21.44
C VAL A 124 9.44 -9.10 -20.70
N LEU A 125 9.43 -10.30 -20.10
CA LEU A 125 8.46 -10.75 -19.11
C LEU A 125 8.49 -9.79 -17.91
N TRP A 126 7.87 -8.64 -18.08
CA TRP A 126 7.59 -7.71 -17.02
C TRP A 126 6.63 -8.44 -16.11
N ASN A 127 7.00 -8.61 -14.84
CA ASN A 127 6.04 -9.12 -13.90
C ASN A 127 4.92 -8.08 -13.82
N ASN A 128 3.80 -8.37 -14.49
CA ASN A 128 2.61 -7.53 -14.55
C ASN A 128 1.87 -7.46 -13.20
N CYS A 129 2.51 -7.87 -12.09
CA CYS A 129 2.19 -7.46 -10.72
C CYS A 129 2.39 -5.95 -10.48
N SER A 130 2.15 -5.16 -11.51
CA SER A 130 2.00 -3.72 -11.57
C SER A 130 0.79 -3.30 -10.72
N PRO A 131 0.95 -2.69 -9.52
CA PRO A 131 -0.11 -2.18 -8.67
C PRO A 131 -0.59 -0.80 -9.17
N THR A 132 -0.76 -0.69 -10.48
CA THR A 132 -0.80 0.59 -11.23
C THR A 132 -1.71 0.38 -12.41
N ASP A 133 -2.98 0.30 -12.07
CA ASP A 133 -3.96 1.05 -12.81
C ASP A 133 -4.14 2.36 -12.04
N VAL A 134 -4.19 3.54 -12.65
CA VAL A 134 -4.20 4.84 -11.92
C VAL A 134 -5.39 4.95 -10.93
N LYS A 135 -6.42 4.10 -11.11
CA LYS A 135 -7.50 3.82 -10.14
C LYS A 135 -7.05 3.11 -8.83
N THR A 136 -5.75 2.97 -8.57
CA THR A 136 -5.17 2.14 -7.47
C THR A 136 -4.95 2.85 -6.15
N GLY A 137 -5.23 4.16 -6.02
CA GLY A 137 -5.11 4.87 -4.74
C GLY A 137 -5.83 4.14 -3.62
N VAL A 138 -7.09 3.74 -3.88
CA VAL A 138 -7.92 2.98 -2.93
C VAL A 138 -7.34 1.60 -2.65
N LYS A 139 -6.86 0.85 -3.66
CA LYS A 139 -6.26 -0.49 -3.45
C LYS A 139 -5.00 -0.43 -2.60
N ARG A 140 -4.16 0.59 -2.81
CA ARG A 140 -2.95 0.84 -2.00
C ARG A 140 -3.34 1.18 -0.57
N TRP A 141 -4.34 2.05 -0.41
CA TRP A 141 -4.85 2.44 0.90
C TRP A 141 -5.47 1.26 1.66
N LEU A 142 -6.25 0.42 0.98
CA LEU A 142 -6.85 -0.79 1.54
C LEU A 142 -5.79 -1.81 1.97
N ARG A 143 -4.75 -2.03 1.17
CA ARG A 143 -3.62 -2.89 1.53
C ARG A 143 -2.89 -2.35 2.76
N PHE A 144 -2.67 -1.05 2.79
CA PHE A 144 -2.05 -0.37 3.92
C PHE A 144 -2.88 -0.54 5.21
N ILE A 145 -4.19 -0.24 5.17
CA ILE A 145 -5.07 -0.44 6.33
C ILE A 145 -5.04 -1.89 6.78
N SER A 146 -5.13 -2.83 5.84
CA SER A 146 -5.10 -4.26 6.16
C SER A 146 -3.82 -4.62 6.92
N GLN A 147 -2.66 -4.12 6.48
CA GLN A 147 -1.40 -4.34 7.18
C GLN A 147 -1.38 -3.70 8.57
N VAL A 148 -1.85 -2.45 8.71
CA VAL A 148 -1.92 -1.77 10.01
C VAL A 148 -2.84 -2.50 10.97
N MET A 149 -4.01 -2.95 10.52
CA MET A 149 -4.95 -3.71 11.33
C MET A 149 -4.35 -5.04 11.80
N ILE A 150 -3.66 -5.76 10.90
CA ILE A 150 -3.00 -7.03 11.24
C ILE A 150 -1.86 -6.80 12.24
N ILE A 151 -1.02 -5.77 12.03
CA ILE A 151 0.11 -5.47 12.91
C ILE A 151 -0.36 -4.97 14.28
N ASN A 152 -1.48 -4.24 14.37
CA ASN A 152 -2.03 -3.76 15.64
C ASN A 152 -2.88 -4.80 16.38
N PHE A 153 -3.18 -5.94 15.77
CA PHE A 153 -4.00 -6.98 16.40
C PHE A 153 -3.51 -7.40 17.80
N PRO A 154 -2.21 -7.63 18.06
CA PRO A 154 -1.72 -7.99 19.40
C PRO A 154 -2.00 -6.92 20.46
N VAL A 155 -2.00 -5.64 20.08
CA VAL A 155 -2.31 -4.51 20.97
C VAL A 155 -3.78 -4.55 21.37
N VAL A 156 -4.66 -4.67 20.37
CA VAL A 156 -6.12 -4.75 20.59
C VAL A 156 -6.47 -5.97 21.44
N PHE A 157 -5.86 -7.12 21.14
CA PHE A 157 -6.03 -8.35 21.91
C PHE A 157 -5.57 -8.17 23.37
N SER A 158 -4.40 -7.58 23.59
CA SER A 158 -3.85 -7.33 24.94
C SER A 158 -4.75 -6.41 25.76
N LEU A 159 -5.26 -5.35 25.12
CA LEU A 159 -6.25 -4.43 25.73
C LEU A 159 -7.52 -5.17 26.12
N PHE A 160 -8.08 -5.97 25.21
CA PHE A 160 -9.31 -6.73 25.48
C PHE A 160 -9.09 -7.75 26.60
N TYR A 161 -7.95 -8.46 26.59
CA TYR A 161 -7.61 -9.44 27.62
C TYR A 161 -7.49 -8.78 29.01
N LEU A 162 -6.70 -7.71 29.11
CA LEU A 162 -6.52 -6.97 30.38
C LEU A 162 -7.84 -6.40 30.88
N ASN A 163 -8.67 -5.84 29.99
CA ASN A 163 -9.98 -5.30 30.37
C ASN A 163 -10.87 -6.39 31.00
N ASN A 164 -10.88 -7.60 30.43
CA ASN A 164 -11.68 -8.70 30.98
C ASN A 164 -11.10 -9.31 32.27
N LYS A 165 -9.77 -9.36 32.42
CA LYS A 165 -9.10 -10.01 33.58
C LYS A 165 -8.93 -9.10 34.78
N VAL A 166 -8.58 -7.83 34.56
CA VAL A 166 -8.24 -6.89 35.64
C VAL A 166 -9.49 -6.15 36.14
N PHE A 167 -10.47 -5.91 35.26
CA PHE A 167 -11.61 -5.03 35.57
C PHE A 167 -12.94 -5.77 35.77
N SER A 168 -12.97 -7.10 35.81
CA SER A 168 -14.19 -7.87 36.10
C SER A 168 -14.74 -7.68 37.52
N GLY A 169 -14.04 -6.97 38.42
CA GLY A 169 -14.43 -6.80 39.82
C GLY A 169 -14.68 -5.36 40.31
N CYS A 170 -14.28 -4.32 39.57
CA CYS A 170 -14.42 -2.94 40.04
C CYS A 170 -14.56 -1.97 38.85
N TRP A 171 -15.81 -1.70 38.46
CA TRP A 171 -16.14 -0.70 37.44
C TRP A 171 -16.09 0.71 38.05
N ASP A 172 -14.93 1.16 38.52
CA ASP A 172 -14.74 2.60 38.69
C ASP A 172 -14.53 3.21 37.30
N SER A 173 -15.62 3.78 36.78
CA SER A 173 -15.83 4.44 35.48
C SER A 173 -14.68 5.35 35.01
N THR A 174 -13.86 5.85 35.93
CA THR A 174 -12.76 6.78 35.66
C THR A 174 -11.58 6.12 34.95
N TRP A 175 -11.25 4.86 35.28
CA TRP A 175 -10.05 4.20 34.74
C TRP A 175 -10.29 3.54 33.38
N SER A 176 -11.45 2.93 33.14
CA SER A 176 -11.81 2.38 31.82
C SER A 176 -11.85 3.47 30.74
N ASN A 177 -12.27 4.69 31.11
CA ASN A 177 -12.24 5.86 30.25
C ASN A 177 -10.81 6.27 29.85
N GLY A 178 -9.80 6.05 30.70
CA GLY A 178 -8.40 6.37 30.39
C GLY A 178 -7.82 5.48 29.30
N TYR A 179 -8.08 4.17 29.36
CA TYR A 179 -7.57 3.21 28.36
C TYR A 179 -8.24 3.36 27.00
N ILE A 180 -9.55 3.59 26.99
CA ILE A 180 -10.27 3.91 25.75
C ILE A 180 -9.68 5.19 25.17
N LYS A 181 -9.40 6.22 25.98
CA LYS A 181 -8.78 7.47 25.50
C LYS A 181 -7.36 7.27 24.97
N ILE A 182 -6.53 6.44 25.61
CA ILE A 182 -5.16 6.17 25.14
C ILE A 182 -5.16 5.32 23.87
N SER A 183 -5.98 4.28 23.80
CA SER A 183 -6.14 3.48 22.58
C SER A 183 -6.71 4.33 21.44
N LEU A 184 -7.70 5.18 21.73
CA LEU A 184 -8.25 6.15 20.78
C LEU A 184 -7.19 7.18 20.37
N LEU A 185 -6.34 7.64 21.29
CA LEU A 185 -5.24 8.56 20.99
C LEU A 185 -4.22 7.92 20.06
N VAL A 186 -3.81 6.68 20.32
CA VAL A 186 -2.89 5.93 19.46
C VAL A 186 -3.51 5.71 18.08
N ALA A 187 -4.81 5.36 18.04
CA ALA A 187 -5.56 5.24 16.79
C ALA A 187 -5.64 6.58 16.04
N VAL A 188 -5.88 7.70 16.73
CA VAL A 188 -5.94 9.05 16.15
C VAL A 188 -4.58 9.54 15.69
N VAL A 189 -3.50 9.27 16.43
CA VAL A 189 -2.13 9.61 16.02
C VAL A 189 -1.75 8.79 14.79
N ALA A 190 -2.09 7.51 14.75
CA ALA A 190 -1.93 6.70 13.56
C ALA A 190 -2.75 7.28 12.39
N LEU A 191 -4.02 7.62 12.60
CA LEU A 191 -4.90 8.17 11.56
C LEU A 191 -4.43 9.53 11.03
N THR A 192 -3.95 10.42 11.91
CA THR A 192 -3.49 11.78 11.55
C THR A 192 -2.15 11.73 10.83
N SER A 193 -1.24 10.86 11.26
CA SER A 193 0.00 10.56 10.53
C SER A 193 -0.32 10.05 9.11
N LEU A 194 -1.38 9.26 8.98
CA LEU A 194 -1.83 8.73 7.70
C LEU A 194 -2.46 9.79 6.80
N LEU A 195 -3.29 10.65 7.36
CA LEU A 195 -3.87 11.78 6.64
C LEU A 195 -2.78 12.73 6.13
N GLY A 196 -1.77 13.01 6.94
CA GLY A 196 -0.61 13.83 6.54
C GLY A 196 0.15 13.25 5.36
N ILE A 197 0.38 11.94 5.35
CA ILE A 197 1.06 11.25 4.22
C ILE A 197 0.19 11.27 2.96
N THR A 198 -1.14 11.09 3.09
CA THR A 198 -2.05 11.18 1.93
C THR A 198 -2.13 12.58 1.34
N VAL A 199 -2.21 13.62 2.17
CA VAL A 199 -2.25 15.03 1.73
C VAL A 199 -0.92 15.43 1.09
N TYR A 200 0.21 15.03 1.70
CA TYR A 200 1.53 15.27 1.10
C TYR A 200 1.65 14.64 -0.29
N ARG A 201 1.11 13.44 -0.49
CA ARG A 201 1.14 12.75 -1.79
C ARG A 201 0.27 13.42 -2.85
N GLN A 202 -0.92 13.91 -2.48
CA GLN A 202 -1.78 14.61 -3.43
C GLN A 202 -1.20 15.95 -3.89
N ASN A 203 -0.47 16.64 -3.01
CA ASN A 203 0.08 17.95 -3.32
C ASN A 203 1.41 17.93 -4.11
N LYS A 204 2.12 16.79 -4.15
CA LYS A 204 3.47 16.72 -4.74
C LYS A 204 3.56 15.93 -6.05
N LEU A 205 2.51 15.22 -6.45
CA LEU A 205 2.42 14.62 -7.79
C LEU A 205 1.62 15.60 -8.67
N PRO A 206 2.28 16.50 -9.43
CA PRO A 206 1.57 17.27 -10.44
C PRO A 206 0.89 16.28 -11.39
N ASN A 207 -0.33 16.60 -11.81
CA ASN A 207 -1.06 15.86 -12.84
C ASN A 207 -0.18 15.77 -14.10
N SER A 208 0.59 14.69 -14.22
CA SER A 208 1.39 14.34 -15.38
C SER A 208 0.74 13.16 -16.08
#